data_AF-A0A2E3APF9-F1
#
_entry.id   AF-A0A2E3APF9-F1
#
_cell.length_a   1.000
_cell.length_b   1.000
_cell.length_c   1.000
_cell.angle_alpha   90.00
_cell.angle_beta   90.00
_cell.angle_gamma   90.00
#
_symmetry.space_group_name_H-M   'P 1'
#
loop_
_entity.id
_entity.type
_entity.pdbx_description
1 polymer ?
#
loop_
_entity_poly.entity_id
_entity_poly.type
_entity_poly.pdbx_seq_one_letter_code
_entity_poly.pdbx_strand_id
1 'polypeptide(L)' 'MLEHVEKFGIYLNIESGQVVRITSPYWFPPEPDWVIVTREVNATLIDIRDSIKSKKLFAKPESVVWGRIPLKD' A
#
# COMPACT_ATOMS: atom_id res chain seq x y z
N MET A 1 -0.42 8.99 -22.44
CA MET A 1 -0.78 8.99 -21.00
C MET A 1 0.01 7.85 -20.38
N LEU A 2 0.82 8.08 -19.34
CA LEU A 2 1.66 7.01 -18.77
C LEU A 2 0.75 5.92 -18.17
N GLU A 3 0.70 4.74 -18.78
CA GLU A 3 -0.16 3.59 -18.40
C GLU A 3 0.06 3.12 -16.94
N HIS A 4 1.13 3.59 -16.30
CA HIS A 4 1.55 3.18 -14.97
C HIS A 4 1.00 4.07 -13.84
N VAL A 5 0.39 5.23 -14.16
CA VAL A 5 -0.18 6.14 -13.15
C VAL A 5 -1.38 5.50 -12.45
N GLU A 6 -2.11 4.62 -13.12
CA GLU A 6 -3.28 3.93 -12.57
C GLU A 6 -2.94 2.99 -11.40
N LYS A 7 -1.66 2.61 -11.28
CA LYS A 7 -1.11 1.77 -10.21
C LYS A 7 -0.46 2.57 -9.08
N PHE A 8 -0.51 3.90 -9.11
CA PHE A 8 -0.02 4.70 -7.99
C PHE A 8 -1.02 4.67 -6.84
N GLY A 9 -0.47 4.60 -5.63
CA GLY A 9 -1.28 4.47 -4.43
C GLY A 9 -0.51 3.92 -3.24
N ILE A 10 -1.25 3.62 -2.19
CA ILE A 10 -0.78 2.93 -1.00
C ILE A 10 -1.16 1.46 -1.11
N TYR A 11 -0.18 0.59 -0.94
CA TYR A 11 -0.34 -0.85 -0.94
C TYR A 11 -0.07 -1.40 0.45
N LEU A 12 -0.87 -2.37 0.88
CA LEU A 12 -0.74 -3.10 2.13
C LEU A 12 -0.25 -4.51 1.84
N ASN A 13 0.80 -4.93 2.52
CA ASN A 13 1.17 -6.33 2.62
C ASN A 13 0.28 -7.02 3.67
N ILE A 14 -0.51 -8.00 3.25
CA ILE A 14 -1.50 -8.68 4.11
C ILE A 14 -0.85 -9.65 5.10
N GLU A 15 0.40 -10.06 4.88
CA GLU A 15 1.12 -10.98 5.75
C GLU A 15 1.81 -10.24 6.90
N SER A 16 2.51 -9.14 6.59
CA SER A 16 3.31 -8.37 7.55
C SER A 16 2.56 -7.18 8.15
N GLY A 17 1.46 -6.73 7.55
CA GLY A 17 0.74 -5.53 7.95
C GLY A 17 1.48 -4.24 7.61
N GLN A 18 2.46 -4.29 6.70
CA GLN A 18 3.22 -3.12 6.29
C GLN A 18 2.57 -2.43 5.09
N VAL A 19 2.61 -1.10 5.08
CA VAL A 19 2.15 -0.31 3.93
C VAL A 19 3.29 0.41 3.23
N VAL A 20 3.23 0.50 1.90
CA VAL A 20 4.20 1.21 1.07
C VAL A 20 3.50 2.19 0.15
N ARG A 21 4.16 3.32 -0.12
CA ARG A 21 3.70 4.33 -1.06
C ARG A 21 4.35 4.11 -2.41
N ILE A 22 3.53 3.89 -3.43
CA ILE A 22 3.97 3.74 -4.81
C ILE A 22 3.63 5.02 -5.57
N THR A 23 4.67 5.81 -5.85
CA THR A 23 4.62 7.02 -6.69
C THR A 23 5.56 6.94 -7.88
N SER A 24 6.20 5.77 -8.06
CA SER A 24 7.23 5.55 -9.07
C SER A 24 6.83 4.35 -9.95
N PRO A 25 6.96 4.44 -11.28
CA PRO A 25 6.57 3.37 -12.19
C PRO A 25 7.59 2.22 -12.26
N TYR A 26 8.72 2.33 -11.56
CA TYR A 26 9.85 1.40 -11.65
C TYR A 26 9.73 0.17 -10.77
N TRP A 27 8.84 0.20 -9.77
CA TRP A 27 8.61 -0.91 -8.87
C TRP A 27 7.14 -0.97 -8.50
N PHE A 28 6.54 -2.13 -8.75
CA PHE A 28 5.22 -2.46 -8.25
C PHE A 28 5.34 -3.70 -7.36
N PRO A 29 4.65 -3.70 -6.22
CA PRO A 29 4.66 -4.87 -5.37
C PRO A 29 4.02 -6.07 -6.08
N PRO A 30 4.56 -7.28 -5.90
CA PRO A 30 4.01 -8.49 -6.51
C PRO A 30 2.67 -8.87 -5.85
N GLU A 31 1.68 -9.24 -6.67
CA GLU A 31 0.44 -9.89 -6.22
C GLU A 31 0.71 -11.38 -5.93
N PRO A 32 0.04 -12.02 -4.94
CA PRO A 32 -1.18 -11.60 -4.24
C PRO A 32 -0.95 -10.93 -2.87
N ASP A 33 0.29 -10.85 -2.39
CA ASP A 33 0.57 -10.45 -1.00
C ASP A 33 0.34 -8.95 -0.74
N TRP A 34 0.36 -8.15 -1.79
CA TRP A 34 0.18 -6.70 -1.71
C TRP A 34 -1.12 -6.26 -2.35
N VAL A 35 -1.97 -5.63 -1.55
CA VAL A 35 -3.31 -5.17 -1.97
C VAL A 35 -3.37 -3.65 -1.93
N ILE A 36 -3.99 -3.05 -2.96
CA ILE A 36 -4.18 -1.60 -3.00
C ILE A 36 -5.18 -1.15 -1.92
N VAL A 37 -4.74 -0.27 -1.02
CA VAL A 37 -5.58 0.33 0.02
C VAL A 37 -6.30 1.54 -0.54
N THR A 38 -5.55 2.47 -1.14
CA THR A 38 -6.05 3.73 -1.69
C THR A 38 -5.17 4.21 -2.84
N ARG A 39 -5.76 4.95 -3.79
CA ARG A 39 -5.02 5.67 -4.84
C ARG A 39 -4.52 7.04 -4.39
N GLU A 40 -4.92 7.48 -3.20
CA GLU A 40 -4.46 8.72 -2.59
C GLU A 40 -3.07 8.51 -1.99
N VAL A 41 -2.02 8.80 -2.77
CA VAL A 41 -0.62 8.59 -2.36
C VAL A 41 -0.22 9.39 -1.12
N ASN A 42 -0.90 10.50 -0.85
CA ASN A 42 -0.65 11.37 0.29
C ASN A 42 -1.52 11.06 1.52
N ALA A 43 -2.28 9.95 1.50
CA ALA A 43 -3.09 9.53 2.64
C ALA A 43 -2.24 9.40 3.92
N THR A 44 -2.78 9.86 5.04
CA THR A 44 -2.12 9.74 6.34
C THR A 44 -2.20 8.29 6.84
N LEU A 45 -1.34 7.91 7.78
CA LEU A 45 -1.40 6.56 8.36
C LEU A 45 -2.76 6.29 9.04
N ILE A 46 -3.40 7.33 9.60
CA ILE A 46 -4.72 7.23 10.21
C ILE A 46 -5.77 6.88 9.15
N ASP A 47 -5.79 7.62 8.03
CA ASP A 47 -6.72 7.37 6.91
C ASP A 47 -6.49 6.00 6.26
N ILE A 48 -5.23 5.57 6.16
CA ILE A 48 -4.86 4.25 5.63
C ILE A 48 -5.43 3.16 6.54
N ARG A 49 -5.26 3.27 7.86
CA ARG A 49 -5.79 2.29 8.82
C ARG A 49 -7.31 2.24 8.79
N ASP A 50 -7.97 3.39 8.68
CA ASP A 50 -9.43 3.46 8.53
C ASP A 50 -9.88 2.79 7.23
N SER A 51 -9.19 3.06 6.11
CA SER A 51 -9.44 2.43 4.82
C SER A 51 -9.26 0.90 4.87
N ILE A 52 -8.21 0.41 5.52
CA ILE A 52 -7.95 -1.02 5.72
C ILE A 52 -9.06 -1.67 6.56
N LYS A 53 -9.50 -0.99 7.62
CA LYS A 53 -10.59 -1.45 8.49
C LYS A 53 -11.92 -1.50 7.75
N SER A 54 -12.27 -0.42 7.02
CA SER A 54 -13.49 -0.29 6.23
C SER A 54 -13.58 -1.37 5.15
N LYS A 55 -12.45 -1.66 4.48
CA LYS A 55 -12.34 -2.70 3.45
C LYS A 55 -12.08 -4.10 3.98
N LYS A 56 -11.89 -4.26 5.30
CA LYS A 56 -11.55 -5.52 5.98
C LYS A 56 -10.33 -6.24 5.36
N LEU A 57 -9.31 -5.48 4.93
CA LEU A 57 -8.14 -6.02 4.24
C LEU A 57 -7.13 -6.70 5.18
N PHE A 58 -7.16 -6.37 6.47
CA PHE A 58 -6.22 -6.90 7.46
C PHE A 58 -6.88 -7.02 8.84
N ALA A 59 -6.53 -8.07 9.57
CA ALA A 59 -7.14 -8.38 10.87
C ALA A 59 -6.80 -7.35 11.96
N LYS A 60 -5.63 -6.69 11.88
CA LYS A 60 -5.16 -5.71 12.87
C LYS A 60 -4.79 -4.37 12.20
N PRO A 61 -5.77 -3.58 11.74
CA PRO A 61 -5.49 -2.31 11.07
C PRO A 61 -4.63 -1.37 11.93
N GLU A 62 -4.82 -1.38 13.25
CA GLU A 62 -4.08 -0.49 14.16
C GLU A 62 -2.59 -0.82 14.26
N SER A 63 -2.20 -2.07 13.99
CA SER A 63 -0.80 -2.50 13.96
C SER A 63 -0.11 -2.18 12.64
N VAL A 64 -0.82 -1.60 11.66
CA VAL A 64 -0.25 -1.27 10.35
C VAL A 64 0.78 -0.15 10.48
N VAL A 65 1.94 -0.35 9.85
CA VAL A 65 3.07 0.58 9.87
C VAL A 65 3.63 0.79 8.47
N TRP A 66 4.38 1.88 8.29
CA TRP A 66 5.12 2.10 7.05
C TRP A 66 6.24 1.08 6.88
N GLY A 67 6.19 0.36 5.76
CA GLY A 67 7.25 -0.51 5.29
C GLY A 67 8.28 0.25 4.46
N ARG A 68 9.33 -0.46 4.06
CA ARG A 68 10.32 0.04 3.10
C ARG A 68 10.18 -0.74 1.81
N ILE A 69 10.26 -0.03 0.68
CA ILE A 69 10.37 -0.69 -0.63
C ILE A 69 11.78 -1.31 -0.69
N PRO A 70 11.92 -2.61 -1.01
CA PRO A 70 13.23 -3.22 -1.18
C PRO A 70 13.96 -2.50 -2.31
N LEU A 71 15.13 -1.94 -2.02
CA LEU A 71 16.04 -1.43 -3.03
C LEU A 71 16.54 -2.65 -3.80
N LYS A 72 16.31 -2.69 -5.12
CA LYS A 72 17.03 -3.61 -6.01
C LYS A 72 18.48 -3.13 -6.02
N ASP A 73 19.38 -3.95 -5.48
CA ASP A 73 20.82 -3.86 -5.76
C ASP A 73 21.07 -4.28 -7.22
#